data_AF-A0AAV9ZIL4-F1
#
_entry.id   AF-A0AAV9ZIL4-F1
#
_cell.length_a   1.000
_cell.length_b   1.000
_cell.length_c   1.000
_cell.angle_alpha   90.00
_cell.angle_beta   90.00
_cell.angle_gamma   90.00
#
_symmetry.space_group_name_H-M   'P 1'
#
loop_
_entity.id
_entity.type
_entity.pdbx_description
1 polymer ?
#
loop_
_entity_poly.entity_id
_entity_poly.type
_entity_poly.pdbx_seq_one_letter_code
_entity_poly.pdbx_strand_id
1 'polypeptide(L)'
;LLGQAVPLNLRGTTDDTLYTHYSTVSTVQANWGLKSLGRQDTNATVSNVFSFVAEKTGYKNVEVPSPAIPRVPQFNLTGVVPGALTSAQFTPFAAPNLKAKGAGHGGVFVRPGLNEKLTVDKLPKPVNMLALNSTTPWQMSPRTTSGKNIIPCADANCA
;
A
#
# COMPACT_ATOMS: atom_id res chain seq x y z
N LEU A 1 23.42 -6.75 6.45
CA LEU A 1 22.93 -8.09 6.86
C LEU A 1 24.14 -8.89 7.35
N LEU A 2 24.18 -9.27 8.62
CA LEU A 2 25.21 -10.15 9.17
C LEU A 2 24.94 -11.58 8.69
N GLY A 3 25.67 -12.00 7.64
CA GLY A 3 26.00 -13.35 7.10
C GLY A 3 25.12 -14.60 7.25
N GLN A 4 24.09 -14.64 8.09
CA GLN A 4 23.32 -15.85 8.44
C GLN A 4 21.80 -15.64 8.44
N ALA A 5 21.31 -14.54 7.85
CA ALA A 5 19.87 -14.24 7.80
C ALA A 5 19.04 -15.22 6.97
N VAL A 6 19.68 -15.98 6.06
CA VAL A 6 19.03 -16.98 5.21
C VAL A 6 19.39 -18.39 5.68
N PRO A 7 18.39 -19.26 5.99
CA PRO A 7 18.60 -20.66 6.34
C PRO A 7 19.47 -21.40 5.32
N LEU A 8 20.35 -22.28 5.79
CA LEU A 8 21.32 -23.01 4.94
C LEU A 8 20.63 -23.81 3.82
N ASN A 9 19.48 -24.41 4.10
CA ASN A 9 18.70 -25.21 3.15
C ASN A 9 18.01 -24.38 2.04
N LEU A 10 17.98 -23.05 2.16
CA LEU A 10 17.40 -22.13 1.17
C LEU A 10 18.47 -21.38 0.36
N ARG A 11 19.76 -21.68 0.58
CA ARG A 11 20.84 -21.04 -0.16
C ARG A 11 20.98 -21.72 -1.52
N GLY A 12 20.88 -20.94 -2.60
CA GLY A 12 20.95 -21.46 -3.96
C GLY A 12 19.67 -22.12 -4.47
N THR A 13 18.56 -22.04 -3.73
CA THR A 13 17.24 -22.46 -4.20
C THR A 13 16.53 -21.34 -4.94
N THR A 14 15.57 -21.70 -5.79
CA THR A 14 14.67 -20.77 -6.48
C THR A 14 13.26 -20.87 -5.91
N ASP A 15 12.49 -19.79 -6.06
CA ASP A 15 11.07 -19.72 -5.69
C ASP A 15 10.31 -19.00 -6.80
N ASP A 16 9.28 -19.67 -7.33
CA ASP A 16 8.47 -19.18 -8.45
C ASP A 16 7.27 -18.30 -8.00
N THR A 17 7.15 -18.05 -6.69
CA THR A 17 6.11 -17.20 -6.14
C THR A 17 6.27 -15.75 -6.60
N LEU A 18 5.17 -15.12 -7.07
CA LEU A 18 5.17 -13.71 -7.39
C LEU A 18 5.30 -12.86 -6.13
N TYR A 19 6.36 -12.05 -6.06
CA TYR A 19 6.60 -11.09 -5.00
C TYR A 19 6.56 -9.65 -5.52
N THR A 20 5.91 -8.77 -4.78
CA THR A 20 5.96 -7.32 -5.01
C THR A 20 6.46 -6.59 -3.77
N HIS A 21 6.50 -5.26 -3.81
CA HIS A 21 6.78 -4.47 -2.62
C HIS A 21 5.74 -4.66 -1.51
N TYR A 22 4.52 -5.13 -1.81
CA TYR A 22 3.55 -5.51 -0.79
C TYR A 22 3.90 -6.82 -0.08
N SER A 23 4.66 -7.70 -0.73
CA SER A 23 5.12 -8.96 -0.14
C SER A 23 6.07 -8.76 1.03
N THR A 24 6.90 -7.71 1.01
CA THR A 24 7.77 -7.39 2.15
C THR A 24 6.93 -6.98 3.36
N VAL A 25 5.90 -6.16 3.14
CA VAL A 25 4.99 -5.69 4.18
C VAL A 25 4.15 -6.84 4.74
N SER A 26 3.54 -7.66 3.88
CA SER A 26 2.74 -8.81 4.32
C SER A 26 3.59 -9.85 5.05
N THR A 27 4.85 -10.04 4.66
CA THR A 27 5.78 -10.92 5.38
C THR A 27 6.07 -10.43 6.78
N VAL A 28 6.33 -9.14 6.97
CA VAL A 28 6.48 -8.52 8.29
C VAL A 28 5.19 -8.70 9.11
N GLN A 29 4.04 -8.46 8.50
CA GLN A 29 2.76 -8.64 9.18
C GLN A 29 2.54 -10.09 9.63
N ALA A 30 2.83 -11.07 8.77
CA ALA A 30 2.73 -12.49 9.07
C ALA A 30 3.68 -12.90 10.21
N ASN A 31 4.93 -12.46 10.17
CA ASN A 31 5.95 -12.85 11.14
C ASN A 31 5.64 -12.35 12.56
N TRP A 32 5.06 -11.16 12.70
CA TRP A 32 4.77 -10.54 14.00
C TRP A 32 3.28 -10.48 14.36
N GLY A 33 2.40 -11.10 13.58
CA GLY A 33 0.96 -11.06 13.81
C GLY A 33 0.38 -9.63 13.79
N LEU A 34 0.91 -8.76 12.93
CA LEU A 34 0.49 -7.35 12.88
C LEU A 34 -0.81 -7.18 12.10
N LYS A 35 -1.53 -6.10 12.46
CA LYS A 35 -2.66 -5.61 11.68
C LYS A 35 -2.22 -5.18 10.28
N SER A 36 -3.12 -5.32 9.31
CA SER A 36 -2.87 -4.90 7.93
C SER A 36 -3.09 -3.39 7.74
N LEU A 37 -2.60 -2.83 6.64
CA LEU A 37 -2.90 -1.47 6.22
C LEU A 37 -4.24 -1.37 5.49
N GLY A 38 -4.90 -2.51 5.22
CA GLY A 38 -6.18 -2.59 4.51
C GLY A 38 -6.08 -2.08 3.07
N ARG A 39 -4.91 -2.21 2.44
CA ARG A 39 -4.63 -1.79 1.07
C ARG A 39 -4.14 -3.01 0.28
N GLN A 40 -3.29 -2.81 -0.72
CA GLN A 40 -2.77 -3.89 -1.55
C GLN A 40 -1.91 -4.92 -0.77
N ASP A 41 -1.50 -4.64 0.47
CA ASP A 41 -0.92 -5.62 1.41
C ASP A 41 -1.91 -6.71 1.84
N THR A 42 -3.19 -6.55 1.52
CA THR A 42 -4.24 -7.56 1.72
C THR A 42 -4.68 -8.24 0.42
N ASN A 43 -4.11 -7.85 -0.72
CA ASN A 43 -4.42 -8.44 -2.02
C ASN A 43 -3.49 -9.63 -2.29
N ALA A 44 -4.02 -10.84 -2.10
CA ALA A 44 -3.26 -12.09 -2.19
C ALA A 44 -2.52 -12.30 -3.54
N THR A 45 -2.94 -11.65 -4.63
CA THR A 45 -2.25 -11.74 -5.94
C THR A 45 -0.97 -10.91 -6.02
N VAL A 46 -0.79 -9.92 -5.15
CA VAL A 46 0.39 -9.02 -5.14
C VAL A 46 1.10 -9.00 -3.80
N SER A 47 0.50 -9.56 -2.74
CA SER A 47 1.01 -9.52 -1.37
C SER A 47 1.32 -10.90 -0.79
N ASN A 48 1.76 -11.84 -1.64
CA ASN A 48 2.27 -13.14 -1.16
C ASN A 48 3.35 -12.93 -0.09
N VAL A 49 3.36 -13.78 0.92
CA VAL A 49 4.36 -13.79 1.99
C VAL A 49 5.57 -14.61 1.51
N PHE A 50 6.79 -14.22 1.86
CA PHE A 50 7.96 -15.04 1.50
C PHE A 50 7.76 -16.48 1.97
N SER A 51 7.93 -17.42 1.05
CA SER A 51 7.60 -18.85 1.22
C SER A 51 8.11 -19.44 2.53
N PHE A 52 9.36 -19.15 2.89
CA PHE A 52 9.98 -19.61 4.14
C PHE A 52 9.36 -19.02 5.42
N VAL A 53 8.77 -17.82 5.35
CA VAL A 53 7.98 -17.24 6.44
C VAL A 53 6.58 -17.82 6.42
N ALA A 54 5.97 -17.94 5.25
CA ALA A 54 4.63 -18.48 5.08
C ALA A 54 4.51 -19.91 5.65
N GLU A 55 5.53 -20.75 5.42
CA GLU A 55 5.64 -22.10 6.00
C GLU A 55 5.65 -22.07 7.53
N LYS A 56 6.35 -21.10 8.14
CA LYS A 56 6.45 -20.96 9.60
C LYS A 56 5.21 -20.37 10.24
N THR A 57 4.53 -19.45 9.56
CA THR A 57 3.34 -18.75 10.07
C THR A 57 2.04 -19.44 9.69
N GLY A 58 2.08 -20.46 8.81
CA GLY A 58 0.89 -21.13 8.29
C GLY A 58 0.12 -20.30 7.25
N TYR A 59 0.75 -19.27 6.68
CA TYR A 59 0.13 -18.46 5.62
C TYR A 59 0.12 -19.22 4.29
N LYS A 60 -0.99 -19.14 3.55
CA LYS A 60 -1.12 -19.79 2.24
C LYS A 60 -0.97 -18.75 1.13
N ASN A 61 0.14 -18.84 0.39
CA ASN A 61 0.35 -18.03 -0.81
C ASN A 61 -0.60 -18.43 -1.93
N VAL A 62 -0.91 -17.47 -2.79
CA VAL A 62 -1.67 -17.68 -4.01
C VAL A 62 -0.70 -17.86 -5.16
N GLU A 63 -0.88 -18.95 -5.90
CA GLU A 63 -0.18 -19.18 -7.15
C GLU A 63 -0.69 -18.19 -8.20
N VAL A 64 0.20 -17.32 -8.67
CA VAL A 64 -0.10 -16.37 -9.73
C VAL A 64 0.53 -16.92 -11.01
N PRO A 65 -0.26 -17.22 -12.06
CA PRO A 65 0.26 -17.78 -13.30
C PRO A 65 1.40 -16.92 -13.87
N SER A 66 2.50 -17.58 -14.25
CA SER A 66 3.71 -17.04 -14.88
C SER A 66 3.40 -16.17 -16.13
N PRO A 67 4.28 -15.23 -16.57
CA PRO A 67 3.92 -14.06 -17.39
C PRO A 67 3.53 -14.34 -18.86
N ALA A 68 3.33 -15.61 -19.24
CA ALA A 68 2.78 -15.99 -20.54
C ALA A 68 1.25 -15.81 -20.64
N ILE A 69 0.57 -15.32 -19.58
CA ILE A 69 -0.90 -15.21 -19.53
C ILE A 69 -1.34 -13.78 -19.15
N PRO A 70 -2.40 -13.21 -19.76
CA PRO A 70 -2.96 -11.87 -19.49
C PRO A 70 -3.53 -11.63 -18.08
N ARG A 71 -3.12 -12.43 -17.08
CA ARG A 71 -3.59 -12.38 -15.68
C ARG A 71 -2.53 -11.93 -14.67
N VAL A 72 -1.29 -11.67 -15.09
CA VAL A 72 -0.33 -10.96 -14.21
C VAL A 72 -0.84 -9.53 -13.96
N PRO A 73 -0.85 -9.05 -12.71
CA PRO A 73 -1.26 -7.68 -12.43
C PRO A 73 -0.37 -6.70 -13.21
N GLN A 74 -0.96 -5.97 -14.15
CA GLN A 74 -0.22 -5.03 -14.99
C GLN A 74 0.03 -3.74 -14.21
N PHE A 75 1.18 -3.64 -13.58
CA PHE A 75 1.53 -2.53 -12.68
C PHE A 75 1.75 -1.18 -13.37
N ASN A 76 1.72 -1.12 -14.70
CA ASN A 76 1.93 0.10 -15.48
C ASN A 76 0.99 0.22 -16.70
N LEU A 77 -0.19 -0.42 -16.68
CA LEU A 77 -1.07 -0.47 -17.87
C LEU A 77 -1.51 0.91 -18.35
N THR A 78 -1.74 1.86 -17.44
CA THR A 78 -2.25 3.18 -17.79
C THR A 78 -1.14 4.18 -18.08
N GLY A 79 0.10 3.97 -17.62
CA GLY A 79 1.15 5.00 -17.62
C GLY A 79 0.82 6.25 -16.78
N VAL A 80 -0.29 6.22 -16.05
CA VAL A 80 -0.87 7.34 -15.29
C VAL A 80 -0.89 6.93 -13.82
N VAL A 81 -0.24 7.72 -12.96
CA VAL A 81 -0.06 7.42 -11.54
C VAL A 81 -0.70 8.54 -10.69
N PRO A 82 -2.05 8.65 -10.69
CA PRO A 82 -2.71 9.62 -9.86
C PRO A 82 -2.53 9.23 -8.40
N GLY A 83 -2.23 10.19 -7.55
CA GLY A 83 -1.97 9.89 -6.14
C GLY A 83 -1.66 11.11 -5.32
N ALA A 84 -1.72 10.96 -4.01
CA ALA A 84 -1.58 12.08 -3.07
C ALA A 84 -0.18 12.70 -3.10
N LEU A 85 0.81 11.98 -3.64
CA LEU A 85 2.19 12.43 -3.74
C LEU A 85 2.56 12.92 -5.16
N THR A 86 1.60 12.91 -6.10
CA THR A 86 1.82 13.32 -7.49
C THR A 86 1.22 14.71 -7.72
N SER A 87 2.04 15.75 -7.87
CA SER A 87 1.55 17.12 -8.04
C SER A 87 0.78 17.36 -9.34
N ALA A 88 1.12 16.65 -10.42
CA ALA A 88 0.43 16.80 -11.72
C ALA A 88 -0.96 16.14 -11.76
N GLN A 89 -1.22 15.16 -10.88
CA GLN A 89 -2.45 14.37 -10.84
C GLN A 89 -2.77 13.99 -9.39
N PHE A 90 -2.99 15.01 -8.56
CA PHE A 90 -3.24 14.85 -7.14
C PHE A 90 -4.63 14.25 -6.89
N THR A 91 -4.66 13.20 -6.07
CA THR A 91 -5.86 12.65 -5.44
C THR A 91 -5.56 12.36 -3.98
N PRO A 92 -6.46 12.66 -3.02
CA PRO A 92 -6.19 12.39 -1.61
C PRO A 92 -6.10 10.88 -1.34
N PHE A 93 -5.47 10.51 -0.22
CA PHE A 93 -5.47 9.12 0.23
C PHE A 93 -6.89 8.68 0.59
N ALA A 94 -7.39 7.62 -0.04
CA ALA A 94 -8.63 6.98 0.38
C ALA A 94 -8.47 6.24 1.72
N ALA A 95 -9.59 6.08 2.41
CA ALA A 95 -9.75 5.18 3.54
C ALA A 95 -9.38 3.74 3.12
N PRO A 96 -8.70 2.99 3.99
CA PRO A 96 -8.38 1.59 3.73
C PRO A 96 -9.64 0.72 3.73
N ASN A 97 -9.58 -0.44 3.09
CA ASN A 97 -10.65 -1.43 3.14
C ASN A 97 -10.69 -2.09 4.52
N LEU A 98 -11.52 -1.56 5.42
CA LEU A 98 -11.65 -2.03 6.81
C LEU A 98 -12.08 -3.50 6.96
N LYS A 99 -12.66 -4.11 5.92
CA LYS A 99 -13.08 -5.52 5.91
C LYS A 99 -11.97 -6.46 5.45
N ALA A 100 -10.84 -5.93 4.98
CA ALA A 100 -9.75 -6.73 4.47
C ALA A 100 -9.04 -7.50 5.60
N LYS A 101 -8.59 -8.72 5.27
CA LYS A 101 -7.76 -9.55 6.16
C LYS A 101 -6.36 -9.60 5.57
N GLY A 102 -5.37 -9.21 6.37
CA GLY A 102 -3.97 -9.32 5.95
C GLY A 102 -3.33 -10.62 6.40
N ALA A 103 -2.05 -10.76 6.08
CA ALA A 103 -1.28 -11.96 6.37
C ALA A 103 -0.97 -12.17 7.86
N GLY A 104 -1.02 -11.12 8.68
CA GLY A 104 -0.80 -11.19 10.13
C GLY A 104 -1.99 -11.69 10.96
N HIS A 105 -3.02 -12.28 10.34
CA HIS A 105 -4.25 -12.79 10.97
C HIS A 105 -5.10 -11.75 11.75
N GLY A 106 -4.63 -10.51 11.90
CA GLY A 106 -5.35 -9.39 12.46
C GLY A 106 -6.23 -8.63 11.44
N GLY A 107 -7.08 -7.74 11.96
CA GLY A 107 -7.84 -6.79 11.15
C GLY A 107 -6.98 -5.63 10.61
N VAL A 108 -7.63 -4.62 10.04
CA VAL A 108 -6.97 -3.41 9.54
C VAL A 108 -6.57 -2.49 10.69
N PHE A 109 -5.38 -1.93 10.61
CA PHE A 109 -4.92 -0.86 11.48
C PHE A 109 -5.61 0.45 11.09
N VAL A 110 -6.39 0.99 12.02
CA VAL A 110 -7.02 2.30 11.91
C VAL A 110 -6.42 3.20 12.97
N ARG A 111 -5.79 4.29 12.53
CA ARG A 111 -5.30 5.32 13.45
C ARG A 111 -6.49 6.17 13.95
N PRO A 112 -6.54 6.54 15.24
CA PRO A 112 -7.49 7.53 15.73
C PRO A 112 -7.41 8.83 14.91
N GLY A 113 -8.55 9.32 14.42
CA GLY A 113 -8.63 10.50 13.55
C GLY A 113 -8.55 10.20 12.06
N LEU A 114 -8.51 8.92 11.64
CA LEU A 114 -8.66 8.57 10.23
C LEU A 114 -10.10 8.85 9.77
N ASN A 115 -10.24 9.57 8.66
CA ASN A 115 -11.53 9.70 8.00
C ASN A 115 -11.86 8.40 7.24
N GLU A 116 -12.76 7.60 7.79
CA GLU A 116 -13.22 6.35 7.17
C GLU A 116 -14.28 6.56 6.08
N LYS A 117 -14.83 7.77 5.94
CA LYS A 117 -15.93 8.07 5.01
C LYS A 117 -15.45 8.34 3.58
N LEU A 118 -14.18 8.70 3.39
CA LEU A 118 -13.55 8.94 2.08
C LEU A 118 -13.12 7.62 1.43
N THR A 119 -14.08 6.86 0.92
CA THR A 119 -13.81 5.62 0.18
C THR A 119 -13.30 5.91 -1.23
N VAL A 120 -12.74 4.89 -1.89
CA VAL A 120 -12.23 5.00 -3.28
C VAL A 120 -13.28 5.57 -4.23
N ASP A 121 -14.55 5.20 -4.06
CA ASP A 121 -15.67 5.64 -4.90
C ASP A 121 -16.06 7.11 -4.69
N LYS A 122 -15.65 7.68 -3.56
CA LYS A 122 -15.90 9.08 -3.18
C LYS A 122 -14.70 9.98 -3.42
N LEU A 123 -13.63 9.46 -4.02
CA LEU A 123 -12.47 10.27 -4.35
C LEU A 123 -12.82 11.31 -5.42
N PRO A 124 -12.35 12.57 -5.26
CA PRO A 124 -12.46 13.55 -6.32
C PRO A 124 -11.63 13.13 -7.54
N LYS A 125 -11.98 13.66 -8.71
CA LYS A 125 -11.18 13.49 -9.93
C LYS A 125 -9.77 14.05 -9.72
N PRO A 126 -8.72 13.46 -10.32
CA PRO A 126 -7.36 13.95 -10.19
C PRO A 126 -7.23 15.42 -10.60
N VAL A 127 -6.53 16.21 -9.79
CA VAL A 127 -6.30 17.65 -10.01
C VAL A 127 -4.84 17.92 -10.30
N ASN A 128 -4.55 18.81 -11.27
CA ASN A 128 -3.20 19.26 -11.54
C ASN A 128 -2.84 20.45 -10.62
N MET A 129 -2.10 20.19 -9.56
CA MET A 129 -1.67 21.20 -8.58
C MET A 129 -0.58 22.11 -9.14
N LEU A 130 0.24 21.63 -10.09
CA LEU A 130 1.26 22.45 -10.76
C LEU A 130 0.61 23.56 -11.59
N ALA A 131 -0.48 23.24 -12.30
CA ALA A 131 -1.24 24.23 -13.06
C ALA A 131 -1.92 25.29 -12.17
N LEU A 132 -2.12 24.97 -10.88
CA LEU A 132 -2.69 25.86 -9.87
C LEU A 132 -1.61 26.61 -9.07
N ASN A 133 -0.32 26.51 -9.44
CA ASN A 133 0.81 27.03 -8.66
C ASN A 133 0.77 26.62 -7.18
N SER A 134 0.28 25.41 -6.89
CA SER A 134 0.11 24.87 -5.54
C SER A 134 0.94 23.62 -5.33
N THR A 135 1.25 23.32 -4.06
CA THR A 135 1.99 22.10 -3.68
C THR A 135 1.05 21.10 -3.03
N THR A 136 1.42 19.82 -3.05
CA THR A 136 0.61 18.82 -2.36
C THR A 136 0.68 19.06 -0.84
N PRO A 137 -0.37 18.73 -0.07
CA PRO A 137 -0.38 18.93 1.39
C PRO A 137 0.78 18.24 2.13
N TRP A 138 1.40 17.23 1.51
CA TRP A 138 2.49 16.44 2.09
C TRP A 138 3.89 16.97 1.77
N GLN A 139 4.01 17.93 0.85
CA GLN A 139 5.27 18.60 0.52
C GLN A 139 5.55 19.82 1.42
N MET A 140 4.57 20.24 2.22
CA MET A 140 4.75 21.33 3.17
C MET A 140 5.54 20.80 4.38
N SER A 141 6.66 21.47 4.71
CA SER A 141 7.40 21.14 5.93
C SER A 141 6.50 21.43 7.14
N PRO A 142 6.47 20.56 8.17
CA PRO A 142 5.66 20.78 9.38
C PRO A 142 5.97 22.09 10.12
N ARG A 143 7.07 22.76 9.75
CA ARG A 143 7.59 23.96 10.40
C ARG A 143 7.29 25.26 9.63
N THR A 144 6.67 25.21 8.45
CA THR A 144 6.35 26.43 7.66
C THR A 144 4.89 26.83 7.85
N THR A 145 4.54 27.29 9.05
CA THR A 145 3.34 28.11 9.25
C THR A 145 3.62 29.53 8.78
N SER A 146 3.50 29.79 7.49
CA SER A 146 3.24 31.14 6.99
C SER A 146 2.68 31.11 5.58
N GLY A 147 1.44 31.57 5.43
CA GLY A 147 0.85 31.96 4.15
C GLY A 147 0.00 30.89 3.47
N LYS A 148 -1.32 31.02 3.64
CA LYS A 148 -2.40 30.30 2.93
C LYS A 148 -2.42 28.78 3.13
N ASN A 149 -2.99 28.39 4.28
CA ASN A 149 -3.58 27.06 4.45
C ASN A 149 -4.67 26.85 3.39
N ILE A 150 -4.30 26.24 2.27
CA ILE A 150 -5.21 25.45 1.47
C ILE A 150 -4.73 24.02 1.61
N ILE A 151 -4.89 23.48 2.82
CA ILE A 151 -5.21 22.06 2.93
C ILE A 151 -6.68 22.03 2.51
N PRO A 152 -7.05 21.56 1.31
CA PRO A 152 -8.44 21.20 1.10
C PRO A 152 -8.66 20.02 2.05
N CYS A 153 -9.23 20.31 3.21
CA CYS A 153 -9.78 19.29 4.06
C CYS A 153 -10.68 18.44 3.17
N ALA A 154 -10.38 17.15 3.05
CA ALA A 154 -11.20 16.22 2.29
C ALA A 154 -12.53 15.90 3.00
N ASP A 155 -12.84 16.63 4.08
CA ASP A 155 -14.05 16.56 4.86
C ASP A 155 -14.68 17.95 5.00
N ALA A 156 -15.99 18.00 4.85
CA ALA A 156 -16.83 19.18 5.03
C ALA A 156 -16.93 19.68 6.49
N ASN A 157 -15.97 19.34 7.36
CA ASN A 157 -15.98 19.67 8.80
C ASN A 157 -14.67 20.30 9.30
N CYS A 158 -13.86 20.89 8.42
CA CYS A 158 -12.96 21.95 8.87
C CYS A 158 -13.78 23.24 8.90
N ALA A 159 -13.88 23.85 10.08
CA ALA A 159 -14.58 25.11 10.32
C ALA A 159 -14.26 26.20 9.28
#